data_AF-A0A4R9JEU8-F1
#
_entry.id   AF-A0A4R9JEU8-F1
#
_cell.length_a   1.000
_cell.length_b   1.000
_cell.length_c   1.000
_cell.angle_alpha   90.00
_cell.angle_beta   90.00
_cell.angle_gamma   90.00
#
_symmetry.space_group_name_H-M   'P 1'
#
loop_
_entity.id
_entity.type
_entity.pdbx_description
1 polymer ?
#
loop_
_entity_poly.entity_id
_entity_poly.type
_entity_poly.pdbx_seq_one_letter_code
_entity_poly.pdbx_strand_id
1 'polypeptide(L)'
;MKQIQFFALFSFLISFGFVGCNDSISQLNADPLESHPIEISIKQKAVGKYELELFLPKDFGFQMEAPHRIFLSGADGLKVTNADLKLKGPIHPKKPEYFEYLKPLTFQVEGKGKLQLDAKLFYCNFVKNICIPAKVNRSFSI
;
A
#
# COMPACT_ATOMS: atom_id res chain seq x y z
N MET A 1 14.55 34.09 51.66
CA MET A 1 14.62 33.59 53.05
C MET A 1 13.38 34.09 53.75
N LYS A 2 12.46 33.37 54.39
CA LYS A 2 12.20 31.98 54.83
C LYS A 2 10.64 31.92 54.89
N GLN A 3 9.96 30.86 54.42
CA GLN A 3 9.50 29.71 55.26
C GLN A 3 8.80 30.16 56.57
N ILE A 4 7.63 29.70 57.01
CA ILE A 4 6.93 28.43 56.79
C ILE A 4 5.60 28.43 57.58
N GLN A 5 4.56 27.79 57.00
CA GLN A 5 3.50 26.91 57.56
C GLN A 5 2.79 27.23 58.91
N PHE A 6 1.47 26.99 58.99
CA PHE A 6 0.89 25.68 59.39
C PHE A 6 -0.66 25.69 59.35
N PHE A 7 -1.20 24.68 58.64
CA PHE A 7 -2.37 23.83 58.97
C PHE A 7 -3.69 24.41 59.50
N ALA A 8 -4.76 24.11 58.75
CA ALA A 8 -5.94 23.48 59.34
C ALA A 8 -6.59 22.54 58.30
N LEU A 9 -6.58 21.25 58.62
CA LEU A 9 -7.33 20.18 57.97
C LEU A 9 -8.82 20.44 58.10
N PHE A 10 -9.58 20.38 57.01
CA PHE A 10 -10.99 20.01 57.08
C PHE A 10 -11.33 19.04 55.95
N SER A 11 -11.33 17.77 56.32
CA SER A 11 -11.89 16.67 55.56
C SER A 11 -13.38 16.90 55.38
N PHE A 12 -13.87 16.93 54.13
CA PHE A 12 -15.28 16.66 53.86
C PHE A 12 -15.39 15.64 52.74
N LEU A 13 -15.76 14.44 53.15
CA LEU A 13 -16.24 13.36 52.32
C LEU A 13 -17.50 13.82 51.59
N ILE A 14 -17.45 13.87 50.26
CA ILE A 14 -18.65 13.86 49.44
C ILE A 14 -18.47 12.77 48.39
N SER A 15 -19.03 11.60 48.72
CA SER A 15 -19.39 10.54 47.80
C SER A 15 -20.58 11.00 46.95
N PHE A 16 -20.36 11.26 45.66
CA PHE A 16 -21.42 11.17 44.66
C PHE A 16 -21.00 10.19 43.59
N GLY A 17 -21.72 9.07 43.55
CA GLY A 17 -21.62 8.08 42.49
C GLY A 17 -22.11 8.70 41.18
N PHE A 18 -21.26 8.62 40.16
CA PHE A 18 -21.68 8.68 38.78
C PHE A 18 -21.52 7.29 38.17
N VAL A 19 -22.67 6.77 37.80
CA VAL A 19 -22.93 5.61 36.97
C VAL A 19 -22.29 5.83 35.59
N GLY A 20 -21.60 4.81 35.10
CA GLY A 20 -21.60 4.43 33.68
C GLY A 20 -20.91 5.38 32.71
N CYS A 21 -19.68 5.03 32.35
CA CYS A 21 -19.31 4.73 30.96
C CYS A 21 -18.01 3.93 31.06
N ASN A 22 -18.11 2.61 30.94
CA ASN A 22 -16.96 1.82 30.50
C ASN A 22 -16.69 2.27 29.07
N ASP A 23 -15.90 3.34 28.91
CA ASP A 23 -15.24 3.64 27.66
C ASP A 23 -14.28 2.48 27.43
N SER A 24 -14.83 1.47 26.76
CA SER A 24 -14.04 0.46 26.09
C SER A 24 -13.21 1.25 25.10
N ILE A 25 -11.97 1.54 25.49
CA ILE A 25 -10.90 1.89 24.57
C ILE A 25 -10.88 0.72 23.59
N SER A 26 -11.64 0.87 22.50
CA SER A 26 -11.51 0.05 21.32
C SER A 26 -10.19 0.48 20.72
N GLN A 27 -9.11 -0.03 21.30
CA GLN A 27 -7.81 0.00 20.70
C GLN A 27 -7.91 -0.90 19.47
N LEU A 28 -8.40 -0.31 18.38
CA LEU A 28 -8.22 -0.85 17.04
C LEU A 28 -6.73 -0.72 16.76
N ASN A 29 -5.98 -1.71 17.23
CA ASN A 29 -4.65 -1.96 16.75
C ASN A 29 -4.82 -2.25 15.25
N ALA A 30 -4.47 -1.28 14.41
CA ALA A 30 -4.23 -1.57 13.02
C ALA A 30 -3.12 -2.63 13.00
N ASP A 31 -3.42 -3.78 12.42
CA ASP A 31 -2.36 -4.75 12.11
C ASP A 31 -1.24 -3.98 11.39
N PRO A 32 0.03 -4.20 11.77
CA PRO A 32 1.13 -3.70 10.98
C PRO A 32 0.86 -4.20 9.55
N LEU A 33 0.80 -3.28 8.58
CA LEU A 33 0.68 -3.63 7.17
C LEU A 33 1.93 -4.43 6.78
N GLU A 34 1.89 -5.73 7.06
CA GLU A 34 2.76 -6.73 6.50
C GLU A 34 2.73 -6.52 4.99
N SER A 35 3.91 -6.44 4.41
CA SER A 35 4.17 -6.22 2.99
C SER A 35 3.11 -6.91 2.13
N HIS A 36 2.36 -6.13 1.34
CA HIS A 36 1.42 -6.66 0.37
C HIS A 36 2.08 -7.78 -0.47
N PRO A 37 1.34 -8.77 -0.95
CA PRO A 37 1.90 -9.92 -1.68
C PRO A 37 2.31 -9.60 -3.12
N ILE A 38 2.17 -8.34 -3.55
CA ILE A 38 2.53 -7.92 -4.90
C ILE A 38 4.05 -7.89 -5.04
N GLU A 39 4.57 -8.77 -5.90
CA GLU A 39 5.96 -8.77 -6.33
C GLU A 39 6.12 -7.93 -7.60
N ILE A 40 7.20 -7.17 -7.67
CA ILE A 40 7.49 -6.26 -8.78
C ILE A 40 8.87 -6.56 -9.34
N SER A 41 8.95 -6.71 -10.67
CA SER A 41 10.20 -6.90 -11.38
C SER A 41 10.30 -5.97 -12.59
N ILE A 42 11.52 -5.58 -12.94
CA ILE A 42 11.82 -4.78 -14.13
C ILE A 42 12.80 -5.56 -14.99
N LYS A 43 12.45 -5.73 -16.27
CA LYS A 43 13.29 -6.40 -17.27
C LYS A 43 13.61 -5.46 -18.41
N GLN A 44 14.88 -5.37 -18.75
CA GLN A 44 15.29 -4.66 -19.97
C GLN A 44 15.05 -5.55 -21.19
N LYS A 45 14.38 -5.01 -22.22
CA LYS A 45 14.18 -5.71 -23.51
C LYS A 45 15.12 -5.22 -24.59
N ALA A 46 15.39 -3.93 -24.58
CA ALA A 46 16.32 -3.27 -25.47
C ALA A 46 16.89 -2.03 -24.77
N VAL A 47 17.89 -1.40 -25.36
CA VAL A 47 18.43 -0.13 -24.86
C VAL A 47 17.29 0.89 -24.77
N GLY A 48 17.08 1.44 -23.57
CA GLY A 48 16.00 2.41 -23.30
C GLY A 48 14.58 1.84 -23.26
N LYS A 49 14.38 0.52 -23.44
CA LYS A 49 13.04 -0.12 -23.43
C LYS A 49 12.96 -1.22 -22.37
N TYR A 50 11.95 -1.12 -21.51
CA TYR A 50 11.80 -1.94 -20.32
C TYR A 50 10.38 -2.49 -20.20
N GLU A 51 10.27 -3.58 -19.47
CA GLU A 51 9.03 -4.19 -19.04
C GLU A 51 8.96 -4.20 -17.51
N LEU A 52 7.82 -3.74 -16.99
CA LEU A 52 7.41 -3.84 -15.59
C LEU A 52 6.47 -5.04 -15.45
N GLU A 53 6.87 -6.00 -14.63
CA GLU A 53 6.08 -7.18 -14.33
C GLU A 53 5.54 -7.09 -12.90
N LEU A 54 4.26 -7.44 -12.75
CA LEU A 54 3.55 -7.46 -11.47
C LEU A 54 3.04 -8.88 -11.25
N PHE A 55 3.42 -9.47 -10.13
CA PHE A 55 3.01 -10.82 -9.78
C PHE A 55 2.27 -10.84 -8.45
N LEU A 56 1.30 -11.75 -8.38
CA LEU A 56 0.64 -12.12 -7.14
C LEU A 56 0.86 -13.62 -6.95
N PRO A 57 1.00 -14.08 -5.70
CA PRO A 57 1.06 -15.51 -5.41
C PRO A 57 -0.27 -16.18 -5.74
N LYS A 58 -0.24 -17.52 -5.73
CA LYS A 58 -1.43 -18.34 -5.92
C LYS A 58 -2.54 -17.91 -4.93
N ASP A 59 -3.78 -18.01 -5.39
CA ASP A 59 -5.00 -17.65 -4.65
C ASP A 59 -5.22 -16.14 -4.44
N PHE A 60 -4.47 -15.31 -5.15
CA PHE A 60 -4.74 -13.87 -5.26
C PHE A 60 -5.02 -13.49 -6.71
N GLY A 61 -5.67 -12.35 -6.91
CA GLY A 61 -5.88 -11.80 -8.25
C GLY A 61 -6.11 -10.30 -8.23
N PHE A 62 -5.72 -9.64 -9.31
CA PHE A 62 -6.04 -8.23 -9.55
C PHE A 62 -7.45 -8.12 -10.12
N GLN A 63 -8.28 -7.27 -9.53
CA GLN A 63 -9.64 -7.04 -10.00
C GLN A 63 -9.64 -6.19 -11.27
N MET A 64 -10.37 -6.57 -12.31
CA MET A 64 -10.30 -5.93 -13.63
C MET A 64 -10.90 -4.52 -13.64
N GLU A 65 -12.00 -4.31 -12.93
CA GLU A 65 -12.74 -3.04 -12.91
C GLU A 65 -12.26 -2.07 -11.83
N ALA A 66 -11.33 -2.51 -10.98
CA ALA A 66 -10.83 -1.68 -9.91
C ALA A 66 -9.95 -0.52 -10.45
N PRO A 67 -9.93 0.65 -9.77
CA PRO A 67 -9.27 1.85 -10.27
C PRO A 67 -7.76 1.84 -9.98
N HIS A 68 -7.05 0.88 -10.58
CA HIS A 68 -5.59 0.76 -10.48
C HIS A 68 -4.89 2.00 -11.05
N ARG A 69 -3.85 2.46 -10.38
CA ARG A 69 -3.00 3.56 -10.84
C ARG A 69 -1.54 3.17 -10.66
N ILE A 70 -0.77 3.28 -11.73
CA ILE A 70 0.68 3.07 -11.69
C ILE A 70 1.31 4.31 -12.33
N PHE A 71 2.28 4.87 -11.63
CA PHE A 71 3.06 6.01 -12.07
C PHE A 71 4.54 5.65 -12.04
N LEU A 72 5.24 6.04 -13.10
CA LEU A 72 6.70 5.91 -13.21
C LEU A 72 7.30 7.29 -13.40
N SER A 73 8.30 7.61 -12.59
CA SER A 73 9.11 8.82 -12.74
C SER A 73 10.59 8.47 -12.77
N GLY A 74 11.36 9.31 -13.46
CA GLY A 74 12.81 9.24 -13.45
C GLY A 74 13.39 10.30 -12.52
N ALA A 75 14.51 9.98 -11.89
CA ALA A 75 15.33 10.87 -11.09
C ALA A 75 16.82 10.65 -11.42
N ASP A 76 17.68 11.57 -10.96
CA ASP A 76 19.14 11.48 -11.10
C ASP A 76 19.62 11.34 -12.56
N GLY A 77 18.96 12.02 -13.51
CA GLY A 77 19.32 12.02 -14.93
C GLY A 77 18.57 10.99 -15.79
N LEU A 78 17.71 10.17 -15.18
CA LEU A 78 16.77 9.30 -15.89
C LEU A 78 15.49 10.06 -16.23
N LYS A 79 14.97 9.91 -17.44
CA LYS A 79 13.69 10.46 -17.88
C LYS A 79 12.80 9.34 -18.44
N VAL A 80 11.57 9.22 -17.95
CA VAL A 80 10.56 8.34 -18.54
C VAL A 80 9.92 9.07 -19.72
N THR A 81 10.02 8.52 -20.92
CA THR A 81 9.53 9.15 -22.16
C THR A 81 8.20 8.60 -22.64
N ASN A 82 7.93 7.33 -22.37
CA ASN A 82 6.69 6.67 -22.72
C ASN A 82 6.39 5.55 -21.71
N ALA A 83 5.12 5.36 -21.34
CA ALA A 83 4.73 4.26 -20.48
C ALA A 83 3.27 3.84 -20.76
N ASP A 84 3.06 2.58 -21.17
CA ASP A 84 1.74 1.93 -21.21
C ASP A 84 1.58 1.08 -19.95
N LEU A 85 1.01 1.69 -18.91
CA LEU A 85 0.89 1.11 -17.57
C LEU A 85 -0.52 0.60 -17.25
N LYS A 86 -1.37 0.44 -18.27
CA LYS A 86 -2.71 -0.10 -18.07
C LYS A 86 -2.63 -1.61 -17.88
N LEU A 87 -3.18 -2.09 -16.76
CA LEU A 87 -3.30 -3.53 -16.50
C LEU A 87 -4.10 -4.22 -17.61
N LYS A 88 -3.50 -5.26 -18.19
CA LYS A 88 -4.07 -6.09 -19.25
C LYS A 88 -3.67 -7.53 -18.99
N GLY A 89 -4.52 -8.49 -19.33
CA GLY A 89 -4.28 -9.91 -19.08
C GLY A 89 -5.46 -10.77 -19.50
N PRO A 90 -5.30 -12.10 -19.55
CA PRO A 90 -6.42 -13.01 -19.69
C PRO A 90 -7.29 -13.00 -18.43
N ILE A 91 -8.56 -13.35 -18.62
CA ILE A 91 -9.56 -13.45 -17.55
C ILE A 91 -9.35 -14.74 -16.77
N HIS A 92 -9.43 -14.68 -15.44
CA HIS A 92 -9.26 -15.85 -14.59
C HIS A 92 -10.39 -16.87 -14.81
N PRO A 93 -10.08 -18.16 -15.10
CA PRO A 93 -11.05 -19.13 -15.60
C PRO A 93 -12.19 -19.45 -14.62
N LYS A 94 -11.94 -19.30 -13.32
CA LYS A 94 -12.95 -19.55 -12.26
C LYS A 94 -13.55 -18.28 -11.66
N LYS A 95 -13.01 -17.10 -11.98
CA LYS A 95 -13.37 -15.83 -11.33
C LYS A 95 -13.30 -14.70 -12.36
N PRO A 96 -14.38 -14.47 -13.14
CA PRO A 96 -14.34 -13.64 -14.34
C PRO A 96 -14.07 -12.15 -14.11
N GLU A 97 -14.17 -11.67 -12.86
CA GLU A 97 -13.88 -10.29 -12.48
C GLU A 97 -12.38 -9.99 -12.28
N TYR A 98 -11.52 -11.00 -12.44
CA TYR A 98 -10.11 -10.94 -12.10
C TYR A 98 -9.23 -11.32 -13.29
N PHE A 99 -8.04 -10.73 -13.36
CA PHE A 99 -7.00 -11.21 -14.26
C PHE A 99 -6.41 -12.53 -13.76
N GLU A 100 -6.20 -13.49 -14.65
CA GLU A 100 -5.45 -14.73 -14.34
C GLU A 100 -3.98 -14.40 -14.05
N TYR A 101 -3.40 -13.57 -14.91
CA TYR A 101 -2.10 -12.96 -14.75
C TYR A 101 -2.08 -11.63 -15.51
N LEU A 102 -1.12 -10.77 -15.19
CA LEU A 102 -0.90 -9.53 -15.91
C LEU A 102 0.13 -9.72 -17.02
N LYS A 103 -0.17 -9.18 -18.20
CA LYS A 103 0.84 -9.00 -19.25
C LYS A 103 1.86 -7.93 -18.77
N PRO A 104 3.15 -8.09 -19.11
CA PRO A 104 4.15 -7.08 -18.78
C PRO A 104 3.76 -5.69 -19.31
N LEU A 105 3.93 -4.68 -18.47
CA LEU A 105 3.68 -3.28 -18.81
C LEU A 105 4.94 -2.69 -19.43
N THR A 106 4.81 -2.00 -20.55
CA THR A 106 6.00 -1.52 -21.28
C THR A 106 6.23 -0.03 -21.01
N PHE A 107 7.50 0.33 -20.86
CA PHE A 107 7.90 1.74 -20.73
C PHE A 107 9.26 1.98 -21.36
N GLN A 108 9.53 3.24 -21.67
CA GLN A 108 10.75 3.71 -22.29
C GLN A 108 11.37 4.82 -21.46
N VAL A 109 12.70 4.82 -21.42
CA VAL A 109 13.50 5.78 -20.67
C VAL A 109 14.65 6.30 -21.50
N GLU A 110 15.09 7.50 -21.18
CA GLU A 110 16.30 8.14 -21.68
C GLU A 110 17.23 8.46 -20.50
N GLY A 111 18.53 8.34 -20.72
CA GLY A 111 19.54 8.54 -19.68
C GLY A 111 19.73 7.33 -18.76
N LYS A 112 20.38 7.58 -17.63
CA LYS A 112 20.63 6.62 -16.55
C LYS A 112 20.34 7.32 -15.22
N GLY A 113 19.97 6.56 -14.20
CA GLY A 113 19.65 7.12 -12.90
C GLY A 113 18.72 6.22 -12.10
N LYS A 114 17.74 6.83 -11.42
CA LYS A 114 16.76 6.09 -10.61
C LYS A 114 15.39 6.15 -11.24
N LEU A 115 14.75 4.99 -11.39
CA LEU A 115 13.34 4.87 -11.68
C LEU A 115 12.56 4.75 -10.38
N GLN A 116 11.60 5.62 -10.17
CA GLN A 116 10.65 5.56 -9.07
C GLN A 116 9.32 5.02 -9.58
N LEU A 117 8.77 4.07 -8.85
CA LEU A 117 7.45 3.47 -9.08
C LEU A 117 6.55 3.83 -7.90
N ASP A 118 5.42 4.44 -8.22
CA ASP A 118 4.32 4.73 -7.30
C ASP A 118 3.04 4.10 -7.83
N ALA A 119 2.48 3.16 -7.09
CA ALA A 119 1.28 2.44 -7.50
C ALA A 119 0.24 2.35 -6.40
N LYS A 120 -1.03 2.44 -6.81
CA LYS A 120 -2.20 2.03 -6.03
C LYS A 120 -2.87 0.89 -6.79
N LEU A 121 -2.78 -0.31 -6.24
CA LEU A 121 -3.27 -1.55 -6.85
C LEU A 121 -4.35 -2.18 -5.98
N PHE A 122 -5.34 -2.82 -6.60
CA PHE A 122 -6.44 -3.47 -5.90
C PHE A 122 -6.43 -4.97 -6.20
N TYR A 123 -6.20 -5.77 -5.18
CA TYR A 123 -6.12 -7.22 -5.33
C TYR A 123 -7.01 -7.89 -4.28
N CYS A 124 -7.43 -9.13 -4.55
CA CYS A 124 -8.22 -9.91 -3.61
C CYS A 124 -7.52 -11.22 -3.29
N ASN A 125 -7.68 -11.68 -2.05
CA ASN A 125 -7.33 -13.02 -1.62
C ASN A 125 -8.58 -13.90 -1.74
N PHE A 126 -8.51 -14.92 -2.57
CA PHE A 126 -9.63 -15.80 -2.88
C PHE A 126 -9.99 -16.76 -1.76
N VAL A 127 -9.02 -17.17 -0.94
CA VAL A 127 -9.23 -18.06 0.22
C VAL A 127 -9.91 -17.29 1.35
N LYS A 128 -9.42 -16.09 1.64
CA LYS A 128 -9.95 -15.21 2.69
C LYS A 128 -11.21 -14.45 2.26
N ASN A 129 -11.50 -14.42 0.95
CA ASN A 129 -12.60 -13.67 0.35
C ASN A 129 -12.60 -12.18 0.73
N ILE A 130 -11.42 -11.56 0.70
CA ILE A 130 -11.21 -10.14 1.00
C ILE A 130 -10.50 -9.44 -0.15
N CYS A 131 -10.83 -8.16 -0.35
CA CYS A 131 -10.20 -7.28 -1.34
C CYS A 131 -9.48 -6.14 -0.63
N ILE A 132 -8.23 -5.89 -1.02
CA ILE A 132 -7.31 -5.01 -0.31
C ILE A 132 -6.70 -4.01 -1.30
N PRO A 133 -6.78 -2.70 -1.03
CA PRO A 133 -5.97 -1.72 -1.73
C PRO A 133 -4.53 -1.77 -1.22
N ALA A 134 -3.56 -1.99 -2.10
CA ALA A 134 -2.14 -1.84 -1.83
C ALA A 134 -1.62 -0.50 -2.37
N LYS A 135 -0.80 0.16 -1.56
CA LYS A 135 0.09 1.23 -2.02
C LYS A 135 1.50 0.66 -2.13
N VAL A 136 2.10 0.78 -3.31
CA VAL A 136 3.45 0.30 -3.58
C VAL A 136 4.33 1.47 -3.97
N ASN A 137 5.44 1.64 -3.26
CA ASN A 137 6.49 2.60 -3.62
C ASN A 137 7.81 1.83 -3.72
N ARG A 138 8.48 1.91 -4.86
CA ARG A 138 9.76 1.24 -5.12
C ARG A 138 10.68 2.13 -5.94
N SER A 139 11.98 2.00 -5.71
CA SER A 139 13.02 2.65 -6.51
C SER A 139 13.92 1.58 -7.11
N PHE A 140 14.30 1.76 -8.37
CA PHE A 140 15.18 0.88 -9.12
C PHE A 140 16.31 1.69 -9.76
N SER A 141 17.52 1.16 -9.81
CA SER A 141 18.63 1.78 -10.54
C SER A 141 18.64 1.26 -11.98
N ILE A 142 18.66 2.18 -12.96
CA ILE A 142 18.65 1.89 -14.40
C ILE A 142 19.83 2.59 -15.08
#